data_AF-A0A174F1M1-F1
#
_entry.id   AF-A0A174F1M1-F1
#
_cell.length_a   1.000
_cell.length_b   1.000
_cell.length_c   1.000
_cell.angle_alpha   90.00
_cell.angle_beta   90.00
_cell.angle_gamma   90.00
#
_symmetry.space_group_name_H-M   'P 1'
#
loop_
_entity.id
_entity.type
_entity.pdbx_description
1 polymer ?
#
loop_
_entity_poly.entity_id
_entity_poly.type
_entity_poly.pdbx_seq_one_letter_code
_entity_poly.pdbx_strand_id
1 'polypeptide(L)'
;MGLTTFAGKQPTLKEAVIAKNYLNEKELRAMRQVVSGYLDFAEREQVMTMQDWSDHLDRILTMSGEQLLEGNGSVSHKQAVDKATDEYRKYKSRTLSDVEQDYLNSLHFLQKKTNEK
;
A
#
# COMPACT_ATOMS: atom_id res chain seq x y z
N MET A 1 -3.86 0.85 10.14
CA MET A 1 -3.47 1.31 8.79
C MET A 1 -4.35 0.59 7.78
N GLY A 2 -4.61 1.19 6.62
CA GLY A 2 -5.51 0.63 5.60
C GLY A 2 -4.89 -0.37 4.62
N LEU A 3 -3.81 -1.07 4.99
CA LEU A 3 -3.23 -2.10 4.11
C LEU A 3 -4.22 -3.27 3.98
N THR A 4 -4.41 -3.74 2.76
CA THR A 4 -5.27 -4.88 2.41
C THR A 4 -4.48 -6.17 2.20
N THR A 5 -3.18 -6.09 1.88
CA THR A 5 -2.34 -7.24 1.55
C THR A 5 -0.93 -7.10 2.16
N PHE A 6 -0.49 -8.13 2.89
CA PHE A 6 0.87 -8.28 3.44
C PHE A 6 1.15 -9.76 3.74
N ALA A 7 2.43 -10.15 3.78
CA ALA A 7 2.82 -11.57 3.83
C ALA A 7 2.71 -12.21 5.23
N GLY A 8 2.88 -11.43 6.29
CA GLY A 8 2.92 -11.92 7.68
C GLY A 8 1.63 -11.72 8.47
N LYS A 9 1.70 -11.93 9.79
CA LYS A 9 0.61 -11.54 10.71
C LYS A 9 0.50 -10.02 10.88
N GLN A 10 1.61 -9.31 10.66
CA GLN A 10 1.69 -7.86 10.75
C GLN A 10 2.42 -7.32 9.52
N PRO A 11 2.04 -6.14 9.01
CA PRO A 11 2.70 -5.53 7.86
C PRO A 11 4.12 -5.08 8.22
N THR A 12 4.99 -5.06 7.23
CA THR A 12 6.33 -4.48 7.32
C THR A 12 6.35 -3.03 6.80
N LEU A 13 7.38 -2.27 7.19
CA LEU A 13 7.57 -0.92 6.67
C LEU A 13 7.71 -0.91 5.14
N LYS A 14 8.41 -1.91 4.57
CA LYS A 14 8.58 -2.04 3.12
C LYS A 14 7.22 -2.21 2.43
N GLU A 15 6.32 -3.00 3.01
CA GLU A 15 4.97 -3.19 2.47
C GLU A 15 4.09 -1.94 2.65
N ALA A 16 4.28 -1.17 3.73
CA ALA A 16 3.53 0.06 3.98
C ALA A 16 3.81 1.17 2.97
N VAL A 17 4.96 1.15 2.30
CA VAL A 17 5.34 2.13 1.26
C VAL A 17 4.80 1.73 -0.12
N ILE A 18 4.37 0.48 -0.31
CA ILE A 18 3.91 0.00 -1.61
C ILE A 18 2.42 0.32 -1.79
N ALA A 19 2.09 1.17 -2.76
CA ALA A 19 0.72 1.60 -3.04
C ALA A 19 -0.25 0.45 -3.34
N LYS A 20 0.17 -0.56 -4.13
CA LYS A 20 -0.70 -1.70 -4.50
C LYS A 20 -1.21 -2.49 -3.30
N ASN A 21 -0.50 -2.45 -2.17
CA ASN A 21 -0.86 -3.17 -0.95
C ASN A 21 -2.02 -2.52 -0.19
N TYR A 22 -2.50 -1.37 -0.65
CA TYR A 22 -3.71 -0.71 -0.17
C TYR A 22 -4.93 -0.97 -1.06
N LEU A 23 -4.75 -1.66 -2.19
CA LEU A 23 -5.83 -1.97 -3.12
C LEU A 23 -6.49 -3.31 -2.76
N ASN A 24 -7.81 -3.35 -2.82
CA ASN A 24 -8.56 -4.60 -2.71
C ASN A 24 -8.55 -5.37 -4.04
N GLU A 25 -9.07 -6.60 -4.07
CA GLU A 25 -9.05 -7.41 -5.29
C GLU A 25 -9.77 -6.79 -6.49
N LYS A 26 -10.87 -6.06 -6.26
CA LYS A 26 -11.63 -5.42 -7.34
C LYS A 26 -10.81 -4.28 -7.94
N GLU A 27 -10.22 -3.45 -7.09
CA GLU A 27 -9.32 -2.36 -7.50
C GLU A 27 -8.07 -2.89 -8.21
N LEU A 28 -7.47 -3.98 -7.72
CA LEU A 28 -6.35 -4.64 -8.38
C LEU A 28 -6.71 -5.20 -9.76
N ARG A 29 -7.94 -5.73 -9.93
CA ARG A 29 -8.44 -6.18 -11.23
C ARG A 29 -8.61 -5.00 -12.18
N ALA A 30 -9.23 -3.91 -11.73
CA ALA A 30 -9.39 -2.69 -12.53
C ALA A 30 -8.02 -2.11 -12.95
N MET A 31 -7.07 -1.99 -12.01
CA MET A 31 -5.71 -1.53 -12.30
C MET A 31 -5.02 -2.39 -13.36
N ARG A 32 -5.16 -3.72 -13.30
CA ARG A 32 -4.60 -4.62 -14.33
C ARG A 32 -5.23 -4.40 -15.71
N GLN A 33 -6.54 -4.18 -15.78
CA GLN A 33 -7.23 -3.93 -17.05
C GLN A 33 -6.75 -2.63 -17.69
N VAL A 34 -6.58 -1.56 -16.90
CA VAL A 34 -6.01 -0.29 -17.38
C VAL A 34 -4.59 -0.48 -17.90
N VAL A 35 -3.74 -1.19 -17.14
CA VAL A 35 -2.34 -1.45 -17.55
C VAL A 35 -2.27 -2.28 -18.82
N SER A 36 -3.07 -3.35 -18.93
CA SER A 36 -3.12 -4.17 -20.15
C SER A 36 -3.59 -3.34 -21.34
N GLY A 37 -4.67 -2.57 -21.22
CA GLY A 37 -5.15 -1.72 -22.32
C GLY A 37 -4.13 -0.67 -22.76
N TYR A 38 -3.37 -0.12 -21.82
CA TYR A 38 -2.28 0.81 -22.13
C TYR A 38 -1.12 0.12 -22.88
N LEU A 39 -0.73 -1.09 -22.47
CA LEU A 39 0.31 -1.86 -23.14
C LEU A 39 -0.12 -2.33 -24.53
N ASP A 40 -1.34 -2.85 -24.67
CA ASP A 40 -1.91 -3.26 -25.96
C ASP A 40 -1.95 -2.10 -26.95
N PHE A 41 -2.21 -0.88 -26.47
CA PHE A 41 -2.14 0.33 -27.29
C PHE A 41 -0.69 0.65 -27.68
N ALA A 42 0.25 0.50 -26.75
CA ALA A 42 1.65 0.79 -27.01
C ALA A 42 2.32 -0.16 -28.02
N GLU A 43 1.86 -1.40 -28.07
CA GLU A 43 2.33 -2.39 -29.05
C GLU A 43 1.91 -2.06 -30.49
N ARG A 44 1.00 -1.11 -30.73
CA ARG A 44 0.54 -0.72 -32.08
C ARG A 44 1.53 0.19 -32.84
N GLU A 45 2.75 0.34 -32.34
CA GLU A 45 3.90 1.06 -32.94
C GLU A 45 3.58 2.47 -33.47
N GLN A 46 2.72 3.22 -32.78
CA GLN A 46 2.53 4.64 -33.08
C GLN A 46 3.67 5.47 -32.48
N VAL A 47 4.27 6.34 -33.31
CA VAL A 47 5.19 7.36 -32.82
C VAL A 47 4.37 8.43 -32.09
N MET A 48 4.64 8.57 -30.79
CA MET A 48 3.93 9.52 -29.92
C MET A 48 4.94 10.23 -29.01
N THR A 49 4.64 11.46 -28.65
CA THR A 49 5.42 12.21 -27.66
C THR A 49 5.03 11.79 -26.24
N MET A 50 5.89 12.07 -25.24
CA MET A 50 5.56 11.81 -23.84
C MET A 50 4.27 12.49 -23.36
N GLN A 51 3.90 13.63 -23.96
CA GLN A 51 2.65 14.30 -23.66
C GLN A 51 1.45 13.51 -24.18
N ASP A 52 1.54 13.00 -25.42
CA ASP A 52 0.47 12.19 -26.03
C ASP A 52 0.20 10.93 -25.21
N TRP A 53 1.25 10.31 -24.65
CA TRP A 53 1.13 9.16 -23.75
C TRP A 53 0.37 9.50 -22.47
N SER A 54 0.65 10.67 -21.86
CA SER A 54 -0.06 11.13 -20.67
C SER A 54 -1.54 11.36 -20.97
N ASP A 55 -1.83 12.09 -22.05
CA ASP A 55 -3.20 12.40 -22.46
C ASP A 55 -3.98 11.11 -22.81
N HIS A 56 -3.31 10.11 -23.38
CA HIS A 56 -3.91 8.82 -23.68
C HIS A 56 -4.27 8.06 -22.40
N LEU A 57 -3.37 8.04 -21.41
CA LEU A 57 -3.65 7.41 -20.12
C LEU A 57 -4.85 8.06 -19.42
N ASP A 58 -4.91 9.39 -19.44
CA ASP A 58 -6.03 10.15 -18.86
C ASP A 58 -7.37 9.79 -19.55
N ARG A 59 -7.36 9.58 -20.86
CA ARG A 59 -8.54 9.12 -21.61
C ARG A 59 -8.95 7.71 -21.22
N ILE A 60 -8.01 6.76 -21.09
CA ILE A 60 -8.33 5.39 -20.66
C ILE A 60 -8.98 5.41 -19.29
N LEU A 61 -8.40 6.15 -18.32
CA LEU A 61 -8.92 6.26 -16.96
C LEU A 61 -10.34 6.87 -16.95
N THR A 62 -10.56 7.94 -17.71
CA THR A 62 -11.87 8.59 -17.82
C THR A 62 -12.90 7.65 -18.46
N MET A 63 -12.51 6.91 -19.51
CA MET A 63 -13.39 5.94 -20.19
C MET A 63 -13.72 4.72 -19.32
N SER A 64 -12.81 4.29 -18.44
CA SER A 64 -13.11 3.24 -17.45
C SER A 64 -13.98 3.72 -16.29
N GLY A 65 -14.32 5.02 -16.25
CA GLY A 65 -15.14 5.62 -15.19
C GLY A 65 -14.35 6.01 -13.94
N GLU A 66 -13.02 6.00 -14.02
CA GLU A 66 -12.15 6.44 -12.93
C GLU A 66 -12.02 7.97 -12.95
N GLN A 67 -11.95 8.58 -11.76
CA GLN A 67 -11.71 10.00 -11.64
C GLN A 67 -10.22 10.30 -11.74
N LEU A 68 -9.87 11.26 -12.60
CA LEU A 68 -8.51 11.76 -12.69
C LEU A 68 -8.11 12.46 -11.39
N LEU A 69 -6.86 12.26 -10.99
CA LEU A 69 -6.33 12.86 -9.77
C LEU A 69 -6.08 14.36 -9.99
N GLU A 70 -6.89 15.20 -9.37
CA GLU A 70 -6.69 16.65 -9.36
C GLU A 70 -5.50 17.04 -8.46
N GLY A 71 -4.65 17.95 -8.92
CA GLY A 71 -3.47 18.40 -8.17
C GLY A 71 -2.30 17.41 -8.17
N ASN A 72 -2.19 16.56 -9.20
CA ASN A 72 -1.02 15.72 -9.42
C ASN A 72 0.29 16.54 -9.39
N GLY A 73 1.39 15.95 -8.93
CA GLY A 73 2.70 16.62 -8.82
C GLY A 73 2.91 17.52 -7.58
N SER A 74 1.88 17.84 -6.80
CA SER A 74 2.02 18.61 -5.55
C SER A 74 2.68 17.84 -4.40
N VAL A 75 2.58 16.51 -4.42
CA VAL A 75 3.17 15.60 -3.44
C VAL A 75 4.29 14.80 -4.08
N SER A 76 5.51 15.00 -3.60
CA SER A 76 6.67 14.22 -4.04
C SER A 76 6.63 12.79 -3.52
N HIS A 77 7.31 11.88 -4.22
CA HIS A 77 7.50 10.51 -3.76
C HIS A 77 8.07 10.44 -2.34
N LYS A 78 9.05 11.29 -2.02
CA LYS A 78 9.66 11.36 -0.68
C LYS A 78 8.63 11.69 0.39
N GLN A 79 7.78 12.71 0.17
CA GLN A 79 6.73 13.07 1.12
C GLN A 79 5.72 11.94 1.35
N ALA A 80 5.37 11.20 0.28
CA ALA A 80 4.48 10.04 0.40
C ALA A 80 5.13 8.90 1.23
N VAL A 81 6.41 8.62 0.99
CA VAL A 81 7.18 7.61 1.75
C VAL A 81 7.32 8.01 3.22
N ASP A 82 7.64 9.28 3.50
CA ASP A 82 7.79 9.80 4.85
C ASP A 82 6.45 9.67 5.61
N LYS A 83 5.34 10.05 4.98
CA LYS A 83 4.00 9.89 5.55
C LYS A 83 3.66 8.44 5.85
N ALA A 84 3.91 7.53 4.91
CA ALA A 84 3.67 6.09 5.11
C ALA A 84 4.53 5.53 6.27
N THR A 85 5.77 6.00 6.39
CA THR A 85 6.71 5.62 7.45
C THR A 85 6.21 6.09 8.82
N ASP A 86 5.72 7.32 8.91
CA ASP A 86 5.19 7.86 10.16
C ASP A 86 3.91 7.17 10.62
N GLU A 87 2.99 6.86 9.69
CA GLU A 87 1.80 6.06 10.01
C GLU A 87 2.18 4.63 10.43
N TYR A 88 3.20 4.04 9.79
CA TYR A 88 3.74 2.74 10.21
C TYR A 88 4.30 2.77 11.63
N ARG A 89 5.04 3.82 11.99
CA ARG A 89 5.57 3.99 13.36
C ARG A 89 4.45 4.09 14.40
N LYS A 90 3.41 4.87 14.11
CA LYS A 90 2.22 4.98 14.98
C LYS A 90 1.55 3.62 15.15
N TYR A 91 1.38 2.87 14.07
CA TYR A 91 0.84 1.51 14.11
C TYR A 91 1.70 0.60 15.00
N LYS A 92 3.01 0.53 14.75
CA LYS A 92 3.94 -0.32 15.50
C LYS A 92 3.96 0.02 16.99
N SER A 93 3.84 1.30 17.36
CA SER A 93 3.77 1.70 18.78
C SER A 93 2.50 1.23 19.50
N ARG A 94 1.41 0.98 18.76
CA ARG A 94 0.12 0.55 19.31
C ARG A 94 -0.08 -0.96 19.26
N THR A 95 0.73 -1.66 18.48
CA THR A 95 0.60 -3.10 18.23
C THR A 95 1.81 -3.81 18.82
N LEU A 96 1.57 -4.63 19.86
CA LEU A 96 2.63 -5.50 20.39
C LEU A 96 3.05 -6.53 19.34
N SER A 97 4.35 -6.76 19.25
CA SER A 97 4.92 -7.90 18.53
C SER A 97 4.57 -9.21 19.24
N ASP A 98 4.47 -10.31 18.48
CA ASP A 98 4.29 -11.67 19.01
C ASP A 98 5.32 -11.98 20.12
N VAL A 99 6.58 -11.55 19.95
CA VAL A 99 7.65 -11.73 20.95
C VAL A 99 7.38 -10.95 22.25
N GLU A 100 6.84 -9.74 22.13
CA GLU A 100 6.52 -8.91 23.30
C GLU A 100 5.32 -9.50 24.04
N GLN A 101 4.33 -10.04 23.31
CA GLN A 101 3.21 -10.77 23.91
C GLN A 101 3.68 -12.03 24.64
N ASP A 102 4.53 -12.84 24.01
CA ASP A 102 5.09 -14.06 24.62
C ASP A 102 5.92 -13.74 25.87
N TYR A 103 6.70 -12.67 25.83
CA TYR A 103 7.44 -12.18 26.99
C TYR A 103 6.50 -11.77 28.13
N LEU A 104 5.46 -10.97 27.86
CA LEU A 104 4.47 -10.58 28.87
C LEU A 104 3.73 -11.77 29.45
N ASN A 105 3.37 -12.75 28.62
CA ASN A 105 2.74 -14.00 29.06
C ASN A 105 3.66 -14.76 30.02
N SER A 106 4.97 -14.80 29.73
CA SER A 106 5.96 -15.44 30.61
C SER A 106 6.08 -14.75 31.97
N LEU A 107 6.08 -13.41 31.99
CA LEU A 107 6.12 -12.62 33.23
C LEU A 107 4.87 -12.86 34.08
N HIS A 108 3.70 -12.84 33.45
CA HIS A 108 2.43 -13.10 34.13
C HIS A 108 2.39 -14.51 34.73
N PHE A 109 2.90 -15.51 33.99
CA PHE A 109 2.99 -16.89 34.49
C PHE A 109 3.92 -17.01 35.71
N LEU A 110 5.08 -16.34 35.68
CA LEU A 110 6.02 -16.30 36.80
C LEU A 110 5.38 -15.63 38.03
N GLN A 111 4.72 -14.49 37.83
CA GLN A 111 4.02 -13.77 38.92
C GLN A 111 2.95 -14.65 39.58
N LYS A 112 2.16 -15.39 38.78
CA LYS A 112 1.13 -16.29 39.31
C LYS A 112 1.74 -17.39 40.17
N LYS A 113 2.85 -18.01 39.73
CA LYS A 113 3.57 -19.02 40.51
C LYS A 113 4.14 -18.50 41.82
N THR A 114 4.57 -17.24 41.85
CA THR A 114 5.10 -16.62 43.08
C THR A 114 3.98 -16.31 44.08
N ASN A 115 2.77 -15.96 43.61
CA ASN A 115 1.61 -15.69 44.46
C ASN A 115 0.88 -16.96 44.95
N GLU A 116 1.12 -18.13 44.33
CA GLU A 116 0.57 -19.43 44.75
C GLU A 116 1.44 -20.15 45.80
N LYS A 117 2.56 -19.56 46.23
CA LYS A 117 3.41 -20.01 47.34
C LYS A 117 3.26 -19.10 48.55
#